data_AF-A0A914PJB0-F1
#
_entry.id   AF-A0A914PJB0-F1
#
_cell.length_a   1.000
_cell.length_b   1.000
_cell.length_c   1.000
_cell.angle_alpha   90.00
_cell.angle_beta   90.00
_cell.angle_gamma   90.00
#
_symmetry.space_group_name_H-M   'P 1'
#
loop_
_entity.id
_entity.type
_entity.pdbx_description
1 polymer ?
#
loop_
_entity_poly.entity_id
_entity_poly.type
_entity_poly.pdbx_seq_one_letter_code
_entity_poly.pdbx_strand_id
1 'polypeptide(L)'
;MMTKTTLKKGYKSIATPGEIHGFWTLFKRYGSGKVAWQDLIFPTVKLLKDGYPVTKLMEKNLIIIKDVIEEEPTMKTFFVNRATGLLYKEGEIIKNPELAETLRKLAVSTDPVKLFYNGEIAQEMAAEIFANGK
;
A
#
# COMPACT_ATOMS: atom_id res chain seq x y z
N MET A 1 -30.86 -22.27 -4.11
CA MET A 1 -30.42 -21.19 -3.21
C MET A 1 -28.89 -21.17 -3.27
N MET A 2 -28.30 -20.36 -4.16
CA MET A 2 -26.83 -20.28 -4.27
C MET A 2 -26.32 -19.53 -3.04
N THR A 3 -25.51 -20.18 -2.21
CA THR A 3 -24.77 -19.53 -1.15
C THR A 3 -23.84 -18.50 -1.81
N LYS A 4 -24.07 -17.21 -1.58
CA LYS A 4 -23.10 -16.17 -1.91
C LYS A 4 -21.83 -16.47 -1.10
N THR A 5 -20.87 -17.15 -1.70
CA THR A 5 -19.53 -17.30 -1.13
C THR A 5 -18.96 -15.90 -0.97
N THR A 6 -18.92 -15.40 0.26
CA THR A 6 -18.27 -14.12 0.55
C THR A 6 -16.78 -14.33 0.34
N LEU A 7 -16.21 -13.68 -0.68
CA LEU A 7 -14.79 -13.73 -0.96
C LEU A 7 -14.07 -12.90 0.10
N LYS A 8 -13.38 -13.57 1.03
CA LYS A 8 -12.69 -12.93 2.17
C LYS A 8 -11.19 -12.70 1.94
N LYS A 9 -10.62 -13.30 0.89
CA LYS A 9 -9.19 -13.28 0.58
C LYS A 9 -8.98 -13.34 -0.94
N GLY A 10 -7.81 -12.90 -1.39
CA GLY A 10 -7.37 -12.99 -2.77
C GLY A 10 -7.93 -11.89 -3.68
N TYR A 11 -7.46 -11.87 -4.92
CA TYR A 11 -7.72 -10.82 -5.90
C TYR A 11 -9.20 -10.56 -6.18
N LYS A 12 -10.05 -11.59 -6.15
CA LYS A 12 -11.51 -11.43 -6.35
C LYS A 12 -12.24 -10.76 -5.17
N SER A 13 -11.59 -10.61 -4.02
CA SER A 13 -12.14 -9.85 -2.88
C SER A 13 -11.85 -8.35 -2.96
N ILE A 14 -11.06 -7.90 -3.95
CA ILE A 14 -10.66 -6.50 -4.10
C ILE A 14 -11.81 -5.70 -4.75
N ALA A 15 -12.22 -4.62 -4.10
CA ALA A 15 -13.05 -3.57 -4.70
C ALA A 15 -12.16 -2.44 -5.24
N THR A 16 -12.73 -1.56 -6.07
CA THR A 16 -12.01 -0.39 -6.58
C THR A 16 -11.55 0.52 -5.44
N PRO A 17 -10.23 0.76 -5.26
CA PRO A 17 -9.71 1.63 -4.20
C PRO A 17 -10.19 3.08 -4.38
N GLY A 18 -10.57 3.76 -3.31
CA GLY A 18 -11.17 5.11 -3.35
C GLY A 18 -10.30 6.21 -2.72
N GLU A 19 -9.23 5.82 -2.03
CA GLU A 19 -8.46 6.65 -1.11
C GLU A 19 -7.80 7.84 -1.81
N ILE A 20 -7.12 7.60 -2.94
CA ILE A 20 -6.42 8.66 -3.68
C ILE A 20 -7.40 9.71 -4.19
N HIS A 21 -8.55 9.28 -4.73
CA HIS A 21 -9.59 10.21 -5.16
C HIS A 21 -10.15 11.00 -3.98
N GLY A 22 -10.42 10.33 -2.86
CA GLY A 22 -10.91 10.96 -1.64
C GLY A 22 -9.97 12.04 -1.11
N PHE A 23 -8.69 11.69 -0.92
CA PHE A 23 -7.68 12.63 -0.43
C PHE A 23 -7.46 13.80 -1.38
N TRP A 24 -7.38 13.54 -2.68
CA TRP A 24 -7.26 14.63 -3.66
C TRP A 24 -8.48 15.55 -3.66
N THR A 25 -9.68 14.99 -3.56
CA THR A 25 -10.92 15.77 -3.48
C THR A 25 -10.92 16.67 -2.24
N LEU A 26 -10.55 16.13 -1.08
CA LEU A 26 -10.45 16.90 0.17
C LEU A 26 -9.38 17.99 0.06
N PHE A 27 -8.20 17.67 -0.48
CA PHE A 27 -7.13 18.63 -0.70
C PHE A 27 -7.56 19.77 -1.62
N LYS A 28 -8.23 19.47 -2.74
CA LYS A 28 -8.70 20.49 -3.70
C LYS A 28 -9.83 21.35 -3.17
N ARG A 29 -10.74 20.80 -2.35
CA ARG A 29 -11.92 21.52 -1.84
C ARG A 29 -11.63 22.28 -0.55
N TYR A 30 -10.82 21.71 0.34
CA TYR A 30 -10.65 22.18 1.72
C TYR A 30 -9.18 22.43 2.09
N GLY A 31 -8.24 22.26 1.16
CA GLY A 31 -6.83 22.56 1.39
C GLY A 31 -6.64 24.04 1.76
N SER A 32 -5.72 24.31 2.68
CA SER A 32 -5.46 25.67 3.18
C SER A 32 -4.87 26.62 2.14
N GLY A 33 -4.40 26.09 1.01
CA GLY A 33 -3.61 26.83 0.00
C GLY A 33 -2.19 27.18 0.46
N LYS A 34 -1.80 26.85 1.70
CA LYS A 34 -0.49 27.16 2.29
C LYS A 34 0.50 26.00 2.24
N VAL A 35 0.01 24.79 1.99
CA VAL A 35 0.80 23.56 1.95
C VAL A 35 0.55 22.90 0.60
N ALA A 36 1.62 22.60 -0.15
CA ALA A 36 1.47 21.92 -1.43
C ALA A 36 1.11 20.44 -1.22
N TRP A 37 0.45 19.83 -2.20
CA TRP A 37 0.05 18.42 -2.16
C TRP A 37 1.23 17.49 -1.85
N GLN A 38 2.34 17.72 -2.55
CA GLN A 38 3.55 16.93 -2.41
C GLN A 38 4.14 17.01 -0.99
N ASP A 39 4.02 18.15 -0.31
CA ASP A 39 4.59 18.38 1.02
C ASP A 39 3.84 17.56 2.09
N LEU A 40 2.60 17.17 1.82
CA LEU A 40 1.83 16.27 2.68
C LEU A 40 2.28 14.80 2.56
N ILE A 41 2.90 14.43 1.44
CA ILE A 41 3.20 13.03 1.10
C ILE A 41 4.69 12.72 1.27
N PHE A 42 5.58 13.66 0.94
CA PHE A 42 7.03 13.45 1.00
C PHE A 42 7.56 13.02 2.37
N PRO A 43 7.01 13.46 3.52
CA PRO A 43 7.42 12.93 4.82
C PRO A 43 7.25 11.40 4.91
N THR A 44 6.14 10.87 4.38
CA THR A 44 5.88 9.43 4.34
C THR A 44 6.78 8.72 3.33
N VAL A 45 7.05 9.33 2.16
CA VAL A 45 8.03 8.78 1.19
C VAL A 45 9.41 8.63 1.84
N LYS A 46 9.86 9.64 2.58
CA LYS A 46 11.12 9.59 3.32
C LYS A 46 11.10 8.49 4.38
N LEU A 47 10.03 8.40 5.18
CA LEU A 47 9.87 7.38 6.20
C LEU A 47 9.95 5.95 5.63
N LEU A 48 9.32 5.70 4.48
CA LEU A 48 9.31 4.39 3.84
C LEU A 48 10.68 4.02 3.22
N LYS A 49 11.45 5.02 2.75
CA LYS A 49 12.82 4.83 2.22
C LYS A 49 13.85 4.63 3.33
N ASP A 50 13.81 5.49 4.34
CA ASP A 50 14.77 5.47 5.45
C ASP A 50 14.49 4.29 6.37
N GLY A 51 13.21 3.94 6.51
CA GLY A 51 12.70 2.89 7.38
C GLY A 51 12.19 3.43 8.71
N TYR A 52 11.41 2.60 9.40
CA TYR A 52 10.86 2.91 10.70
C TYR A 52 10.85 1.67 11.60
N PRO A 53 10.92 1.85 12.94
CA PRO A 53 10.87 0.73 13.86
C PRO A 53 9.49 0.09 13.84
N VAL A 54 9.47 -1.23 13.76
CA VAL A 54 8.26 -2.03 13.92
C VAL A 54 7.74 -1.81 15.34
N THR A 55 6.46 -1.46 15.46
CA THR A 55 5.82 -1.27 16.76
C THR A 55 5.37 -2.61 17.33
N LYS A 56 5.18 -2.68 18.65
CA LYS A 56 4.58 -3.85 19.32
C LYS A 56 3.26 -4.30 18.71
N LEU A 57 2.40 -3.34 18.31
CA LEU A 57 1.12 -3.64 17.67
C LEU A 57 1.32 -4.23 16.27
N MET A 58 2.30 -3.73 15.52
CA MET A 58 2.63 -4.27 14.21
C MET A 58 3.14 -5.71 14.32
N GLU A 59 4.09 -6.00 15.21
CA GLU A 59 4.55 -7.38 15.44
C GLU A 59 3.38 -8.31 15.79
N LYS A 60 2.52 -7.90 16.72
CA LYS A 60 1.31 -8.67 17.07
C LYS A 60 0.43 -8.95 15.85
N ASN A 61 0.22 -7.95 15.00
CA ASN A 61 -0.59 -8.11 13.79
C ASN A 61 0.08 -9.04 12.78
N LEU A 62 1.40 -8.95 12.59
CA LEU A 62 2.16 -9.85 11.72
C LEU A 62 2.03 -11.31 12.16
N ILE A 63 2.08 -11.58 13.47
CA ILE A 63 1.85 -12.92 14.02
C ILE A 63 0.44 -13.42 13.72
N ILE A 64 -0.59 -12.56 13.87
CA ILE A 64 -1.99 -12.91 13.61
C ILE A 64 -2.21 -13.30 12.14
N ILE A 65 -1.55 -12.62 11.20
CA ILE A 65 -1.70 -12.87 9.76
C ILE A 65 -0.58 -13.74 9.18
N LYS A 66 0.22 -14.41 10.03
CA LYS A 66 1.40 -15.17 9.60
C LYS A 66 1.08 -16.15 8.47
N ASP A 67 0.02 -16.94 8.61
CA ASP A 67 -0.37 -17.94 7.61
C ASP A 67 -0.69 -17.29 6.25
N VAL A 68 -1.30 -16.09 6.25
CA VAL A 68 -1.58 -15.33 5.02
C VAL A 68 -0.29 -14.84 4.37
N ILE A 69 0.66 -14.35 5.18
CA ILE A 69 1.98 -13.94 4.68
C ILE A 69 2.73 -15.16 4.13
N GLU A 70 2.57 -16.33 4.74
CA GLU A 70 3.22 -17.56 4.27
C GLU A 70 2.63 -18.09 2.95
N GLU A 71 1.34 -17.90 2.74
CA GLU A 71 0.61 -18.30 1.53
C GLU A 71 0.79 -17.33 0.36
N GLU A 72 1.03 -16.04 0.60
CA GLU A 72 1.13 -15.00 -0.43
C GLU A 72 2.60 -14.53 -0.61
N PRO A 73 3.30 -14.98 -1.69
CA PRO A 73 4.71 -14.65 -1.90
C PRO A 73 5.00 -13.15 -1.94
N THR A 74 4.08 -12.34 -2.48
CA THR A 74 4.26 -10.89 -2.55
C THR A 74 4.26 -10.22 -1.17
N MET A 75 3.59 -10.80 -0.17
CA MET A 75 3.63 -10.28 1.20
C MET A 75 4.97 -10.58 1.89
N LYS A 76 5.63 -11.70 1.56
CA LYS A 76 6.93 -12.05 2.13
C LYS A 76 8.03 -11.07 1.76
N THR A 77 7.97 -10.47 0.56
CA THR A 77 8.99 -9.53 0.10
C THR A 77 9.09 -8.29 1.00
N PHE A 78 7.98 -7.96 1.69
CA PHE A 78 7.87 -6.82 2.58
C PHE A 78 7.89 -7.20 4.07
N PHE A 79 7.14 -8.22 4.49
CA PHE A 79 6.94 -8.53 5.92
C PHE A 79 7.96 -9.51 6.52
N VAL A 80 8.81 -10.13 5.71
CA VAL A 80 9.90 -11.00 6.19
C VAL A 80 11.21 -10.23 6.16
N ASN A 81 11.87 -10.18 7.31
CA ASN A 81 13.20 -9.61 7.46
C ASN A 81 14.20 -10.50 6.72
N ARG A 82 14.80 -9.98 5.65
CA ARG A 82 15.72 -10.73 4.78
C ARG A 82 16.99 -11.20 5.49
N ALA A 83 17.40 -10.53 6.57
CA ALA A 83 18.58 -10.92 7.33
C ALA A 83 18.31 -12.12 8.25
N THR A 84 17.10 -12.24 8.79
CA THR A 84 16.74 -13.30 9.75
C THR A 84 15.92 -14.43 9.14
N GLY A 85 15.26 -14.17 7.99
CA GLY A 85 14.29 -15.08 7.39
C GLY A 85 12.97 -15.19 8.17
N LEU A 86 12.76 -14.34 9.17
CA LEU A 86 11.58 -14.34 10.03
C LEU A 86 10.74 -13.07 9.81
N LEU A 87 9.49 -13.08 10.27
CA LEU A 87 8.69 -11.85 10.34
C LEU A 87 9.41 -10.79 11.18
N TYR A 88 9.23 -9.52 10.79
CA TYR A 88 9.78 -8.41 11.55
C TYR A 88 9.27 -8.38 12.99
N LYS A 89 10.17 -8.09 13.94
CA LYS A 89 9.89 -7.97 15.38
C LYS A 89 9.93 -6.52 15.86
N GLU A 90 9.33 -6.24 17.01
CA GLU A 90 9.37 -4.92 17.64
C GLU A 90 10.81 -4.36 17.68
N GLY A 91 10.96 -3.10 17.27
CA GLY A 91 12.24 -2.39 17.24
C GLY A 91 13.09 -2.62 15.98
N GLU A 92 12.83 -3.68 15.20
CA GLU A 92 13.51 -3.87 13.91
C GLU A 92 13.07 -2.81 12.90
N ILE A 93 14.00 -2.41 12.01
CA ILE A 93 13.73 -1.39 11.00
C ILE A 93 13.16 -2.02 9.74
N ILE A 94 11.89 -1.73 9.45
CA ILE A 94 11.22 -2.13 8.20
C ILE A 94 11.26 -0.99 7.18
N LYS A 95 11.39 -1.33 5.90
CA LYS A 95 11.42 -0.39 4.76
C LYS A 95 10.46 -0.83 3.66
N ASN A 96 9.87 0.13 2.94
CA ASN A 96 9.02 -0.14 1.77
C ASN A 96 9.37 0.81 0.61
N PRO A 97 10.51 0.58 -0.08
CA PRO A 97 10.94 1.46 -1.17
C PRO A 97 9.98 1.45 -2.38
N GLU A 98 9.27 0.34 -2.61
CA GLU A 98 8.28 0.21 -3.70
C GLU A 98 7.08 1.13 -3.45
N LEU A 99 6.47 1.07 -2.26
CA LEU A 99 5.40 1.99 -1.89
C LEU A 99 5.89 3.43 -1.85
N ALA A 100 7.13 3.67 -1.41
CA ALA A 100 7.71 5.01 -1.42
C ALA A 100 7.77 5.58 -2.83
N GLU A 101 8.09 4.76 -3.83
CA GLU A 101 8.15 5.19 -5.23
C GLU A 101 6.75 5.46 -5.80
N THR A 102 5.76 4.61 -5.51
CA THR A 102 4.36 4.86 -5.87
C THR A 102 3.84 6.18 -5.27
N LEU A 103 4.09 6.41 -3.98
CA LEU A 103 3.70 7.66 -3.31
C LEU A 103 4.47 8.86 -3.85
N ARG A 104 5.74 8.69 -4.24
CA ARG A 104 6.53 9.75 -4.90
C ARG A 104 5.90 10.15 -6.23
N LYS A 105 5.53 9.18 -7.08
CA LYS A 105 4.84 9.44 -8.36
C LYS A 105 3.53 10.21 -8.15
N LEU A 106 2.74 9.80 -7.17
CA LEU A 106 1.48 10.48 -6.80
C LEU A 106 1.70 11.90 -6.23
N ALA A 107 2.77 12.12 -5.47
CA ALA A 107 3.10 13.41 -4.87
C ALA A 107 3.44 14.46 -5.94
N VAL A 108 4.24 14.07 -6.95
CA VAL A 108 4.72 15.00 -7.99
C VAL A 108 3.79 15.10 -9.20
N SER A 109 2.73 14.29 -9.25
CA SER A 109 1.77 14.32 -10.35
C SER A 109 0.93 15.61 -10.33
N THR A 110 0.72 16.19 -11.51
CA THR A 110 -0.23 17.29 -11.70
C THR A 110 -1.69 16.83 -11.57
N ASP A 111 -1.94 15.54 -11.80
CA ASP A 111 -3.23 14.89 -11.63
C ASP A 111 -3.05 13.48 -11.03
N PRO A 112 -2.97 13.37 -9.69
CA PRO A 112 -2.76 12.08 -9.01
C PRO A 112 -3.95 11.12 -9.20
N VAL A 113 -5.15 11.64 -9.42
CA VAL A 113 -6.34 10.81 -9.70
C VAL A 113 -6.21 10.18 -11.07
N LYS A 114 -5.94 10.96 -12.12
CA LYS A 114 -5.72 10.39 -13.45
C LYS A 114 -4.57 9.38 -13.46
N LEU A 115 -3.48 9.67 -12.76
CA LEU A 115 -2.35 8.74 -12.65
C LEU A 115 -2.75 7.40 -12.04
N PHE A 116 -3.54 7.42 -10.95
CA PHE A 116 -3.95 6.21 -10.22
C PHE A 116 -5.05 5.40 -10.94
N TYR A 117 -6.03 6.07 -11.56
CA TYR A 117 -7.22 5.41 -12.11
C TYR A 117 -7.16 5.20 -13.64
N ASN A 118 -6.33 5.95 -14.36
CA ASN A 118 -6.24 5.89 -15.82
C ASN A 118 -4.80 5.97 -16.37
N GLY A 119 -3.79 5.99 -15.50
CA GLY A 119 -2.38 6.10 -15.87
C GLY A 119 -1.62 4.79 -15.72
N GLU A 120 -0.30 4.89 -15.60
CA GLU A 120 0.60 3.73 -15.43
C GLU A 120 0.25 2.88 -14.20
N ILE A 121 -0.11 3.50 -13.06
CA ILE A 121 -0.49 2.76 -11.84
C ILE A 121 -1.75 1.93 -12.09
N ALA A 122 -2.72 2.47 -12.85
CA ALA A 122 -3.94 1.74 -13.21
C ALA A 122 -3.64 0.50 -14.07
N GLN A 123 -2.70 0.63 -15.01
CA GLN A 123 -2.27 -0.46 -15.88
C GLN A 123 -1.54 -1.55 -15.10
N GLU A 124 -0.62 -1.17 -14.20
CA GLU A 124 0.10 -2.09 -13.31
C GLU A 124 -0.89 -2.87 -12.42
N MET A 125 -1.82 -2.19 -11.74
CA MET A 125 -2.84 -2.84 -10.91
C MET A 125 -3.75 -3.77 -11.74
N ALA A 126 -4.21 -3.35 -12.91
CA ALA A 126 -5.08 -4.15 -13.76
C ALA A 126 -4.38 -5.41 -14.27
N ALA A 127 -3.10 -5.30 -14.66
CA ALA A 127 -2.29 -6.43 -15.09
C ALA A 127 -2.13 -7.46 -13.95
N GLU A 128 -1.82 -6.99 -12.74
CA GLU A 128 -1.65 -7.85 -11.56
C GLU A 128 -2.96 -8.59 -11.20
N ILE A 129 -4.08 -7.86 -11.17
CA ILE A 129 -5.40 -8.46 -10.89
C ILE A 129 -5.79 -9.45 -11.98
N PHE A 130 -5.54 -9.15 -13.26
CA PHE A 130 -5.85 -10.06 -14.36
C PHE A 130 -5.02 -11.34 -14.31
N ALA A 131 -3.72 -11.24 -13.98
CA ALA A 131 -2.82 -12.37 -13.92
C ALA A 131 -3.18 -13.35 -12.78
N ASN A 132 -3.61 -12.81 -11.64
CA ASN A 132 -3.77 -13.60 -10.40
C ASN A 132 -5.24 -13.80 -9.95
N GLY A 133 -6.20 -13.07 -10.53
CA GLY A 133 -7.63 -13.08 -10.17
C GLY A 133 -8.46 -14.24 -10.68
N LYS A 134 -7.88 -15.45 -10.75
CA LYS A 134 -8.54 -16.65 -11.27
C LYS A 134 -9.57 -17.27 -10.33
#